data_AF-A0A3Q3LBM6-F1
#
_entry.id   AF-A0A3Q3LBM6-F1
#
_cell.length_a   1.000
_cell.length_b   1.000
_cell.length_c   1.000
_cell.angle_alpha   90.00
_cell.angle_beta   90.00
_cell.angle_gamma   90.00
#
_symmetry.space_group_name_H-M   'P 1'
#
loop_
_entity.id
_entity.type
_entity.pdbx_description
1 polymer ?
#
loop_
_entity_poly.entity_id
_entity_poly.type
_entity_poly.pdbx_seq_one_letter_code
_entity_poly.pdbx_strand_id
1 'polypeptide(L)'
;HISTVDGPEIQLLRTQKVALIEVLSADADFVLQHADSRGLLSLHSYRQLKACRGPSEKVTDLIDLIIQTGPEAAQGLLELLKDQALQETFPMLKDLQISTLCSENKRKRKQAPEVQDTISSKRICNSVTEKQLMKVARAIGRRWREIGRLALDIPSVKLEQFEEDHSQHVERVFAMLRHWQTCQREKATAARLHSLLSQEDWALPSESIDFLLETD
;
A
#
# COMPACT_ATOMS: atom_id res chain seq x y z
N HIS A 1 3.91 0.76 35.99
CA HIS A 1 3.08 0.67 34.77
C HIS A 1 4.04 0.66 33.59
N ILE A 2 4.33 -0.52 33.05
CA ILE A 2 5.40 -0.73 32.07
C ILE A 2 4.83 -0.40 30.69
N SER A 3 5.47 0.55 30.02
CA SER A 3 5.25 0.93 28.63
C SER A 3 5.31 -0.30 27.72
N THR A 4 4.23 -0.60 27.01
CA THR A 4 4.32 -1.53 25.87
C THR A 4 4.09 -0.68 24.63
N VAL A 5 5.20 -0.36 23.97
CA VAL A 5 5.22 0.21 22.63
C VAL A 5 4.46 -0.73 21.70
N ASP A 6 3.23 -0.36 21.34
CA ASP A 6 2.45 -1.06 20.33
C ASP A 6 3.24 -0.92 19.02
N GLY A 7 3.96 -1.98 18.63
CA GLY A 7 4.76 -2.00 17.42
C GLY A 7 3.88 -1.78 16.19
N PRO A 8 4.42 -1.21 15.11
CA PRO A 8 3.65 -0.99 13.88
C PRO A 8 3.04 -2.30 13.33
N GLU A 9 3.63 -3.46 13.65
CA GLU A 9 3.13 -4.78 13.32
C GLU A 9 1.82 -5.12 14.03
N ILE A 10 1.70 -4.76 15.32
CA ILE A 10 0.51 -5.02 16.13
C ILE A 10 -0.65 -4.15 15.67
N GLN A 11 -0.40 -2.87 15.38
CA GLN A 11 -1.41 -1.97 14.83
C GLN A 11 -1.91 -2.48 13.48
N LEU A 12 -1.00 -2.93 12.61
CA LEU A 12 -1.36 -3.46 11.31
C LEU A 12 -2.23 -4.72 11.44
N LEU A 13 -1.85 -5.65 12.32
CA LEU A 13 -2.66 -6.84 12.60
C LEU A 13 -4.04 -6.46 13.15
N ARG A 14 -4.14 -5.45 14.01
CA ARG A 14 -5.43 -4.96 14.51
C ARG A 14 -6.29 -4.35 13.42
N THR A 15 -5.72 -3.52 12.55
CA THR A 15 -6.44 -2.89 11.44
C THR A 15 -6.90 -3.91 10.41
N GLN A 16 -6.07 -4.91 10.10
CA GLN A 16 -6.40 -5.96 9.13
C GLN A 16 -7.07 -7.19 9.77
N LYS A 17 -7.29 -7.20 11.09
CA LYS A 17 -7.78 -8.37 11.85
C LYS A 17 -9.02 -8.97 11.21
N VAL A 18 -10.02 -8.15 10.88
CA VAL A 18 -11.30 -8.60 10.31
C VAL A 18 -11.08 -9.27 8.95
N ALA A 19 -10.33 -8.64 8.06
CA ALA A 19 -10.05 -9.18 6.73
C ALA A 19 -9.20 -10.46 6.79
N LEU A 20 -8.20 -10.51 7.68
CA LEU A 20 -7.40 -11.71 7.91
C LEU A 20 -8.26 -12.84 8.46
N ILE A 21 -9.18 -12.57 9.39
CA ILE A 21 -10.11 -13.57 9.91
C ILE A 21 -10.96 -14.14 8.78
N GLU A 22 -11.55 -13.30 7.94
CA GLU A 22 -12.39 -13.77 6.84
C GLU A 22 -11.62 -14.63 5.83
N VAL A 23 -10.40 -14.21 5.45
CA VAL A 23 -9.58 -14.94 4.46
C VAL A 23 -9.01 -16.23 5.04
N LEU A 24 -8.40 -16.17 6.22
CA LEU A 24 -7.77 -17.32 6.87
C LEU A 24 -8.80 -18.30 7.44
N SER A 25 -10.04 -17.85 7.72
CA SER A 25 -11.14 -18.73 8.11
C SER A 25 -11.54 -19.71 7.00
N ALA A 26 -11.13 -19.48 5.75
CA ALA A 26 -11.35 -20.46 4.68
C ALA A 26 -10.62 -21.78 4.97
N ASP A 27 -9.45 -21.74 5.62
CA ASP A 27 -8.65 -22.92 5.97
C ASP A 27 -7.88 -22.70 7.30
N ALA A 28 -8.63 -22.59 8.40
CA ALA A 28 -8.08 -22.28 9.71
C ALA A 28 -7.07 -23.33 10.22
N ASP A 29 -7.28 -24.61 9.92
CA ASP A 29 -6.38 -25.69 10.35
C ASP A 29 -5.02 -25.63 9.62
N PHE A 30 -5.00 -25.21 8.35
CA PHE A 30 -3.77 -25.01 7.58
C PHE A 30 -2.91 -23.88 8.17
N VAL A 31 -3.56 -22.77 8.52
CA VAL A 31 -2.91 -21.60 9.13
C VAL A 31 -2.38 -21.94 10.51
N LEU A 32 -3.16 -22.68 11.31
CA LEU A 32 -2.75 -23.13 12.64
C LEU A 32 -1.50 -24.02 12.58
N GLN A 33 -1.43 -24.93 11.61
CA GLN A 33 -0.27 -25.81 11.43
C GLN A 33 0.98 -25.05 11.01
N HIS A 34 0.84 -24.02 10.15
CA HIS A 34 1.96 -23.18 9.76
C HIS A 34 2.43 -22.30 10.93
N ALA A 35 1.51 -21.76 11.73
CA ALA A 35 1.86 -20.95 12.89
C ALA A 35 2.62 -21.75 13.96
N ASP A 36 2.23 -23.02 14.18
CA ASP A 36 2.96 -23.96 15.04
C ASP A 36 4.35 -24.30 14.47
N SER A 37 4.44 -24.58 13.16
CA SER A 37 5.71 -24.89 12.48
C SER A 37 6.73 -23.75 12.55
N ARG A 38 6.25 -22.50 12.64
CA ARG A 38 7.09 -21.31 12.83
C ARG A 38 7.39 -21.00 14.30
N GLY A 39 6.81 -21.75 15.25
CA GLY A 39 6.98 -21.52 16.69
C GLY A 39 6.35 -20.21 17.18
N LEU A 40 5.37 -19.67 16.46
CA LEU A 40 4.67 -18.44 16.86
C LEU A 40 3.76 -18.67 18.07
N LEU A 41 3.42 -19.93 18.32
CA LEU A 41 2.52 -20.36 19.37
C LEU A 41 3.27 -21.28 20.32
N SER A 42 3.02 -21.09 21.61
CA SER A 42 3.36 -22.12 22.59
C SER A 42 2.45 -23.34 22.40
N LEU A 43 2.97 -24.52 22.74
CA LEU A 43 2.23 -25.79 22.67
C LEU A 43 0.86 -25.73 23.37
N HIS A 44 0.76 -24.99 24.47
CA HIS A 44 -0.49 -24.75 25.18
C HIS A 44 -1.50 -23.99 24.32
N SER A 45 -1.07 -22.91 23.68
CA SER A 45 -1.89 -22.08 22.80
C SER A 45 -2.33 -22.82 21.55
N TYR A 46 -1.46 -23.62 20.94
CA TYR A 46 -1.85 -24.48 19.82
C TYR A 46 -2.95 -25.48 20.22
N ARG A 47 -2.82 -26.13 21.39
CA ARG A 47 -3.86 -27.04 21.90
C ARG A 47 -5.18 -26.33 22.20
N GLN A 48 -5.12 -25.12 22.76
CA GLN A 48 -6.30 -24.28 23.01
C GLN A 48 -7.02 -23.95 21.71
N LEU A 49 -6.29 -23.46 20.70
CA LEU A 49 -6.86 -23.13 19.39
C LEU A 49 -7.39 -24.38 18.67
N LYS A 50 -6.67 -25.50 18.76
CA LYS A 50 -7.14 -26.77 18.18
C LYS A 50 -8.41 -27.30 18.87
N ALA A 51 -8.66 -26.92 20.13
CA ALA A 51 -9.88 -27.29 20.85
C ALA A 51 -11.09 -26.43 20.45
N CYS A 52 -10.90 -25.24 19.87
CA CYS A 52 -11.99 -24.43 19.32
C CYS A 52 -12.66 -25.15 18.14
N ARG A 53 -13.99 -25.10 18.07
CA ARG A 53 -14.77 -25.77 17.01
C ARG A 53 -14.99 -24.91 15.76
N GLY A 54 -14.89 -23.58 15.89
CA GLY A 54 -15.11 -22.64 14.79
C GLY A 54 -13.82 -22.24 14.09
N PRO A 55 -13.72 -22.31 12.73
CA PRO A 55 -12.51 -21.88 12.01
C PRO A 55 -12.27 -20.37 12.13
N SER A 56 -13.33 -19.55 12.14
CA SER A 56 -13.22 -18.09 12.34
C SER A 56 -12.76 -17.74 13.76
N GLU A 57 -13.27 -18.45 14.76
CA GLU A 57 -12.91 -18.29 16.16
C GLU A 57 -11.44 -18.68 16.38
N LYS A 58 -11.02 -19.85 15.83
CA LYS A 58 -9.60 -20.28 15.81
C LYS A 58 -8.66 -19.20 15.28
N VAL A 59 -9.00 -18.59 14.14
CA VAL A 59 -8.16 -17.55 13.54
C VAL A 59 -8.20 -16.26 14.36
N THR A 60 -9.36 -15.91 14.90
CA THR A 60 -9.53 -14.72 15.74
C THR A 60 -8.68 -14.81 16.98
N ASP A 61 -8.77 -15.93 17.71
CA ASP A 61 -7.97 -16.20 18.90
C ASP A 61 -6.48 -16.32 18.57
N LEU A 62 -6.13 -16.89 17.41
CA LEU A 62 -4.74 -16.94 16.93
C LEU A 62 -4.15 -15.53 16.81
N ILE A 63 -4.84 -14.64 16.10
CA ILE A 63 -4.37 -13.26 15.88
C ILE A 63 -4.37 -12.50 17.21
N ASP A 64 -5.39 -12.68 18.05
CA ASP A 64 -5.48 -11.99 19.35
C ASP A 64 -4.36 -12.41 20.29
N LEU A 65 -4.07 -13.71 20.36
CA LEU A 65 -2.95 -14.23 21.13
C LEU A 65 -1.61 -13.70 20.63
N ILE A 66 -1.44 -13.57 19.31
CA ILE A 66 -0.21 -13.03 18.72
C ILE A 66 -0.05 -11.54 19.09
N ILE A 67 -1.14 -10.77 19.05
CA ILE A 67 -1.18 -9.38 19.52
C ILE A 67 -0.84 -9.31 21.02
N GLN A 68 -1.36 -10.23 21.84
CA GLN A 68 -1.07 -10.29 23.27
C GLN A 68 0.36 -10.76 23.60
N THR A 69 0.94 -11.62 22.76
CA THR A 69 2.30 -12.16 22.93
C THR A 69 3.34 -11.08 22.65
N GLY A 70 3.08 -10.22 21.66
CA GLY A 70 3.89 -9.03 21.40
C GLY A 70 4.40 -8.92 19.96
N PRO A 71 5.23 -7.91 19.69
CA PRO A 71 5.60 -7.52 18.33
C PRO A 71 6.44 -8.57 17.60
N GLU A 72 7.26 -9.36 18.32
CA GLU A 72 8.04 -10.46 17.71
C GLU A 72 7.14 -11.56 17.13
N ALA A 73 6.08 -11.94 17.86
CA ALA A 73 5.10 -12.89 17.37
C ALA A 73 4.27 -12.30 16.22
N ALA A 74 3.90 -11.01 16.32
CA ALA A 74 3.18 -10.29 15.27
C ALA A 74 3.96 -10.23 13.95
N GLN A 75 5.26 -9.91 14.04
CA GLN A 75 6.16 -9.92 12.91
C GLN A 75 6.26 -11.32 12.28
N GLY A 76 6.42 -12.36 13.11
CA GLY A 76 6.48 -13.74 12.62
C GLY A 76 5.19 -14.19 11.90
N LEU A 77 4.01 -13.73 12.35
CA LEU A 77 2.75 -13.96 11.64
C LEU A 77 2.72 -13.24 10.30
N LEU A 78 3.17 -11.98 10.25
CA LEU A 78 3.24 -11.21 9.00
C LEU A 78 4.21 -11.83 7.99
N GLU A 79 5.32 -12.40 8.45
CA GLU A 79 6.24 -13.16 7.59
C GLU A 79 5.59 -14.45 7.08
N LEU A 80 4.81 -15.14 7.91
CA LEU A 80 4.07 -16.34 7.53
C LEU A 80 2.97 -16.01 6.51
N LEU A 81 2.29 -14.87 6.65
CA LEU A 81 1.31 -14.41 5.66
C LEU A 81 1.95 -14.07 4.31
N LYS A 82 3.25 -13.77 4.27
CA LYS A 82 4.03 -13.55 3.03
C LYS A 82 4.59 -14.84 2.45
N ASP A 83 4.50 -15.94 3.17
CA ASP A 83 5.04 -17.22 2.73
C ASP A 83 4.30 -17.68 1.47
N GLN A 84 5.06 -18.17 0.49
CA GLN A 84 4.51 -18.55 -0.81
C GLN A 84 3.43 -19.63 -0.64
N ALA A 85 3.60 -20.55 0.32
CA ALA A 85 2.62 -21.59 0.61
C ALA A 85 1.25 -21.03 1.04
N LEU A 86 1.22 -19.99 1.88
CA LEU A 86 -0.04 -19.35 2.28
C LEU A 86 -0.61 -18.49 1.16
N GLN A 87 0.24 -17.84 0.37
CA GLN A 87 -0.18 -17.00 -0.76
C GLN A 87 -0.75 -17.82 -1.93
N GLU A 88 -0.38 -19.10 -2.03
CA GLU A 88 -0.97 -20.06 -2.97
C GLU A 88 -2.31 -20.60 -2.46
N THR A 89 -2.41 -20.93 -1.17
CA THR A 89 -3.67 -21.38 -0.55
C THR A 89 -4.71 -20.27 -0.48
N PHE A 90 -4.27 -19.04 -0.22
CA PHE A 90 -5.13 -17.87 -0.03
C PHE A 90 -4.72 -16.74 -0.97
N PRO A 91 -5.11 -16.79 -2.25
CA PRO A 91 -4.76 -15.74 -3.22
C PRO A 91 -5.31 -14.36 -2.83
N MET A 92 -6.37 -14.29 -2.01
CA MET A 92 -6.91 -13.04 -1.48
C MET A 92 -5.96 -12.33 -0.49
N LEU A 93 -4.94 -13.02 0.04
CA LEU A 93 -3.88 -12.39 0.83
C LEU A 93 -2.94 -11.51 -0.02
N LYS A 94 -2.91 -11.69 -1.35
CA LYS A 94 -2.15 -10.81 -2.28
C LYS A 94 -2.81 -9.45 -2.47
N ASP A 95 -4.14 -9.44 -2.42
CA ASP A 95 -4.95 -8.21 -2.52
C ASP A 95 -4.90 -7.40 -1.23
N LEU A 96 -4.70 -8.06 -0.09
CA LEU A 96 -4.39 -7.40 1.17
C LEU A 96 -2.93 -6.93 1.13
N GLN A 97 -2.72 -5.61 1.24
CA GLN A 97 -1.43 -4.92 1.15
C GLN A 97 -0.47 -5.23 2.33
N ILE A 98 -0.29 -6.51 2.68
CA ILE A 98 0.65 -7.00 3.70
C ILE A 98 2.11 -6.80 3.23
N SER A 99 2.31 -6.52 1.93
CA SER A 99 3.60 -6.28 1.30
C SER A 99 4.35 -5.04 1.81
N THR A 100 3.73 -4.14 2.57
CA THR A 100 4.33 -2.83 2.89
C THR A 100 5.60 -2.91 3.76
N LEU A 101 5.91 -4.02 4.46
CA LEU A 101 6.88 -3.97 5.58
C LEU A 101 7.93 -5.09 5.76
N CYS A 102 8.20 -5.99 4.78
CA CYS A 102 9.35 -6.91 4.91
C CYS A 102 10.24 -6.96 3.67
N SER A 103 10.99 -5.90 3.46
CA SER A 103 12.34 -5.91 2.88
C SER A 103 12.97 -4.61 3.36
N GLU A 104 14.01 -4.60 4.17
CA GLU A 104 15.19 -5.45 4.09
C GLU A 104 15.77 -5.70 5.48
N ASN A 105 16.19 -6.94 5.77
CA ASN A 105 17.54 -7.10 6.26
C ASN A 105 18.10 -8.53 6.07
N LYS A 106 19.40 -8.55 5.73
CA LYS A 106 20.35 -9.67 5.74
C LYS A 106 20.47 -10.53 4.47
N ARG A 107 21.33 -10.06 3.56
CA ARG A 107 22.40 -10.93 3.02
C ARG A 107 23.76 -10.25 3.19
N LYS A 108 24.52 -10.77 4.16
CA LYS A 108 25.90 -10.39 4.45
C LYS A 108 26.83 -11.23 3.58
N ARG A 109 27.88 -10.57 3.04
CA ARG A 109 29.15 -11.10 2.50
C ARG A 109 29.12 -11.56 1.01
N LYS A 110 29.95 -11.05 0.09
CA LYS A 110 31.35 -10.56 0.17
C LYS A 110 31.70 -9.53 -0.94
N GLN A 111 32.38 -8.44 -0.51
CA GLN A 111 33.49 -7.67 -1.12
C GLN A 111 33.29 -6.98 -2.49
N ALA A 112 33.66 -5.72 -2.77
CA ALA A 112 34.23 -4.57 -2.04
C ALA A 112 34.04 -3.29 -2.94
N PRO A 113 34.59 -2.08 -2.62
CA PRO A 113 33.90 -0.79 -2.43
C PRO A 113 34.05 0.18 -3.64
N GLU A 114 33.21 1.20 -3.84
CA GLU A 114 33.30 2.60 -3.36
C GLU A 114 32.27 3.36 -4.26
N VAL A 115 31.46 4.35 -3.87
CA VAL A 115 31.75 5.66 -3.30
C VAL A 115 30.48 6.19 -2.60
N GLN A 116 30.72 6.97 -1.56
CA GLN A 116 29.82 7.53 -0.57
C GLN A 116 28.76 8.49 -1.16
N ASP A 117 27.52 8.42 -0.65
CA ASP A 117 26.94 9.61 -0.03
C ASP A 117 25.99 9.22 1.12
N THR A 118 25.99 10.09 2.09
CA THR A 118 25.46 10.01 3.44
C THR A 118 24.02 10.54 3.49
N ILE A 119 23.14 9.78 4.14
CA ILE A 119 21.97 10.25 4.92
C ILE A 119 21.04 11.25 4.21
N SER A 120 19.88 10.77 3.76
CA SER A 120 18.63 11.51 4.00
C SER A 120 17.45 10.56 4.11
N SER A 121 16.90 10.52 5.32
CA SER A 121 15.60 9.95 5.64
C SER A 121 14.51 10.64 4.84
N LYS A 122 14.04 10.03 3.75
CA LYS A 122 12.74 10.34 3.16
C LYS A 122 12.35 9.28 2.13
N ARG A 123 11.75 8.19 2.62
CA ARG A 123 10.72 7.51 1.82
C ARG A 123 9.52 8.43 1.83
N ILE A 124 9.57 9.40 0.92
CA ILE A 124 8.43 10.21 0.57
C ILE A 124 7.37 9.23 0.11
N CYS A 125 6.22 9.30 0.76
CA CYS A 125 4.96 8.85 0.23
C CYS A 125 4.80 9.44 -1.19
N ASN A 126 5.21 8.68 -2.21
CA ASN A 126 5.14 9.06 -3.62
C ASN A 126 3.68 9.17 -4.15
N SER A 127 2.67 9.13 -3.28
CA SER A 127 1.31 9.49 -3.64
C SER A 127 1.28 10.99 -3.95
N VAL A 128 0.87 11.34 -5.17
CA VAL A 128 0.71 12.75 -5.54
C VAL A 128 -0.24 13.42 -4.53
N THR A 129 0.27 14.41 -3.79
CA THR A 129 -0.55 15.10 -2.80
C THR A 129 -1.56 16.02 -3.50
N GLU A 130 -2.68 16.30 -2.84
CA GLU A 130 -3.71 17.22 -3.36
C GLU A 130 -3.12 18.59 -3.77
N LYS A 131 -2.14 19.10 -3.03
CA LYS A 131 -1.42 20.33 -3.37
C LYS A 131 -0.66 20.23 -4.68
N GLN A 132 -0.03 19.08 -4.93
CA GLN A 132 0.71 18.81 -6.17
C GLN A 132 -0.26 18.72 -7.36
N LEU A 133 -1.38 18.01 -7.19
CA LEU A 133 -2.46 17.97 -8.19
C LEU A 133 -3.02 19.37 -8.48
N MET A 134 -3.20 20.19 -7.47
CA MET A 134 -3.72 21.56 -7.64
C MET A 134 -2.73 22.47 -8.36
N LYS A 135 -1.42 22.33 -8.11
CA LYS A 135 -0.39 23.04 -8.87
C LYS A 135 -0.36 22.59 -10.33
N VAL A 136 -0.43 21.29 -10.59
CA VAL A 136 -0.49 20.74 -11.95
C VAL A 136 -1.77 21.19 -12.66
N ALA A 137 -2.90 21.23 -11.96
CA ALA A 137 -4.16 21.70 -12.53
C ALA A 137 -4.11 23.16 -12.99
N ARG A 138 -3.28 23.99 -12.35
CA ARG A 138 -3.03 25.38 -12.78
C ARG A 138 -2.09 25.46 -13.98
N ALA A 139 -1.14 24.53 -14.07
CA ALA A 139 -0.24 24.43 -15.23
C ALA A 139 -0.98 23.90 -16.47
N ILE A 140 -1.87 22.94 -16.27
CA ILE A 140 -2.71 22.36 -17.32
C ILE A 140 -3.73 23.41 -17.80
N GLY A 141 -3.43 23.99 -18.96
CA GLY A 141 -4.27 24.99 -19.61
C GLY A 141 -5.52 24.41 -20.26
N ARG A 142 -5.97 25.05 -21.35
CA ARG A 142 -7.21 24.69 -22.07
C ARG A 142 -7.21 23.25 -22.65
N ARG A 143 -6.05 22.61 -22.74
CA ARG A 143 -5.87 21.24 -23.28
C ARG A 143 -6.17 20.13 -22.28
N TRP A 144 -6.68 20.46 -21.10
CA TRP A 144 -7.03 19.46 -20.08
C TRP A 144 -7.94 18.34 -20.59
N ARG A 145 -8.86 18.62 -21.53
CA ARG A 145 -9.73 17.60 -22.15
C ARG A 145 -8.94 16.61 -23.02
N GLU A 146 -7.96 17.09 -23.77
CA GLU A 146 -7.08 16.25 -24.58
C GLU A 146 -6.17 15.42 -23.68
N ILE A 147 -5.56 16.05 -22.67
CA ILE A 147 -4.70 15.38 -21.68
C ILE A 147 -5.48 14.29 -20.93
N GLY A 148 -6.71 14.59 -20.50
CA GLY A 148 -7.57 13.63 -19.84
C GLY A 148 -7.84 12.42 -20.72
N ARG A 149 -8.15 12.63 -22.00
CA ARG A 149 -8.45 11.55 -22.94
C ARG A 149 -7.22 10.74 -23.35
N LEU A 150 -6.12 11.42 -23.69
CA LEU A 150 -4.95 10.81 -24.32
C LEU A 150 -3.89 10.38 -23.30
N ALA A 151 -3.61 11.21 -22.30
CA ALA A 151 -2.59 10.93 -21.30
C ALA A 151 -3.13 10.13 -20.10
N LEU A 152 -4.39 10.37 -19.70
CA LEU A 152 -5.01 9.76 -18.50
C LEU A 152 -6.04 8.66 -18.82
N ASP A 153 -6.33 8.42 -20.11
CA ASP A 153 -7.32 7.45 -20.60
C ASP A 153 -8.72 7.63 -20.00
N ILE A 154 -9.11 8.88 -19.73
CA ILE A 154 -10.42 9.24 -19.17
C ILE A 154 -11.45 9.35 -20.30
N PRO A 155 -12.61 8.68 -20.19
CA PRO A 155 -13.68 8.77 -21.19
C PRO A 155 -14.16 10.22 -21.39
N SER A 156 -14.50 10.60 -22.63
CA SER A 156 -15.03 11.94 -22.94
C SER A 156 -16.26 12.30 -22.11
N VAL A 157 -17.14 11.31 -21.90
CA VAL A 157 -18.35 11.45 -21.07
C VAL A 157 -18.03 11.88 -19.64
N LYS A 158 -16.91 11.42 -19.08
CA LYS A 158 -16.46 11.84 -17.75
C LYS A 158 -15.89 13.26 -17.75
N LEU A 159 -15.20 13.65 -18.83
CA LEU A 159 -14.69 15.02 -18.98
C LEU A 159 -15.82 16.03 -19.09
N GLU A 160 -16.91 15.69 -19.79
CA GLU A 160 -18.11 16.52 -19.88
C GLU A 160 -18.77 16.69 -18.49
N GLN A 161 -18.90 15.59 -17.72
CA GLN A 161 -19.38 15.66 -16.33
C GLN A 161 -18.52 16.61 -15.48
N PHE A 162 -17.19 16.51 -15.54
CA PHE A 162 -16.34 17.43 -14.77
C PHE A 162 -16.48 18.89 -15.21
N GLU A 163 -16.73 19.14 -16.50
CA GLU A 163 -16.97 20.49 -17.03
C GLU A 163 -18.29 21.08 -16.53
N GLU A 164 -19.33 20.25 -16.41
CA GLU A 164 -20.66 20.62 -15.91
C GLU A 164 -20.72 20.76 -14.38
N ASP A 165 -20.08 19.87 -13.63
CA ASP A 165 -20.08 19.86 -12.16
C ASP A 165 -19.23 20.98 -11.56
N HIS A 166 -18.26 21.52 -12.30
CA HIS A 166 -17.32 22.51 -11.78
C HIS A 166 -17.30 23.81 -12.60
N SER A 167 -17.49 24.94 -11.93
CA SER A 167 -17.45 26.26 -12.57
C SER A 167 -16.02 26.73 -12.87
N GLN A 168 -15.05 26.39 -12.02
CA GLN A 168 -13.67 26.84 -12.21
C GLN A 168 -12.85 25.84 -13.03
N HIS A 169 -12.07 26.34 -13.98
CA HIS A 169 -11.16 25.53 -14.78
C HIS A 169 -10.23 24.68 -13.91
N VAL A 170 -9.63 25.27 -12.87
CA VAL A 170 -8.72 24.56 -11.96
C VAL A 170 -9.43 23.40 -11.26
N GLU A 171 -10.70 23.56 -10.88
CA GLU A 171 -11.49 22.50 -10.25
C GLU A 171 -11.80 21.36 -11.23
N ARG A 172 -12.13 21.68 -12.49
CA ARG A 172 -12.34 20.66 -13.56
C ARG A 172 -11.11 19.80 -13.75
N VAL A 173 -9.95 20.44 -13.90
CA VAL A 173 -8.67 19.74 -14.10
C VAL A 173 -8.26 18.98 -12.85
N PHE A 174 -8.47 19.57 -11.67
CA PHE A 174 -8.21 18.89 -10.41
C PHE A 174 -9.08 17.64 -10.23
N ALA A 175 -10.39 17.73 -10.50
CA ALA A 175 -11.31 16.61 -10.44
C ALA A 175 -10.91 15.50 -11.42
N MET A 176 -10.51 15.87 -12.64
CA MET A 176 -9.98 14.94 -13.64
C MET A 176 -8.71 14.23 -13.14
N LEU A 177 -7.73 14.97 -12.60
CA LEU A 177 -6.49 14.38 -12.07
C LEU A 177 -6.76 13.50 -10.83
N ARG A 178 -7.68 13.92 -9.98
CA ARG A 178 -8.13 13.13 -8.82
C ARG A 178 -8.81 11.84 -9.29
N HIS A 179 -9.62 11.91 -10.34
CA HIS A 179 -10.24 10.73 -10.95
C HIS A 179 -9.18 9.74 -11.46
N TRP A 180 -8.19 10.24 -12.20
CA TRP A 180 -7.04 9.43 -12.62
C TRP A 180 -6.30 8.82 -11.41
N GLN A 181 -6.06 9.59 -10.35
CA GLN A 181 -5.45 9.08 -9.13
C GLN A 181 -6.27 7.95 -8.50
N THR A 182 -7.60 8.09 -8.45
CA THR A 182 -8.49 7.05 -7.92
C THR A 182 -8.55 5.80 -8.80
N CYS A 183 -8.39 5.95 -10.11
CA CYS A 183 -8.32 4.85 -11.07
C CYS A 183 -7.00 4.10 -11.00
N GLN A 184 -5.88 4.83 -10.84
CA GLN A 184 -4.53 4.26 -10.81
C GLN A 184 -4.08 3.80 -9.41
N ARG A 185 -4.77 4.25 -8.34
CA ARG A 185 -4.51 3.95 -6.92
C ARG A 185 -3.01 3.95 -6.58
N GLU A 186 -2.37 2.79 -6.56
CA GLU A 186 -0.96 2.58 -6.19
C GLU A 186 0.04 3.04 -7.26
N LYS A 187 -0.38 3.19 -8.51
CA LYS A 187 0.46 3.66 -9.63
C LYS A 187 0.39 5.17 -9.86
N ALA A 188 -0.44 5.88 -9.10
CA ALA A 188 -0.62 7.32 -9.19
C ALA A 188 0.54 8.08 -8.54
N THR A 189 1.74 7.93 -9.11
CA THR A 189 2.96 8.59 -8.65
C THR A 189 3.22 9.89 -9.39
N ALA A 190 3.90 10.84 -8.73
CA ALA A 190 4.25 12.13 -9.31
C ALA A 190 5.13 11.97 -10.55
N ALA A 191 6.09 11.02 -10.49
CA ALA A 191 6.92 10.66 -11.63
C ALA A 191 6.12 10.07 -12.82
N ARG A 192 5.06 9.30 -12.55
CA ARG A 192 4.19 8.77 -13.62
C ARG A 192 3.37 9.87 -14.26
N LEU A 193 2.79 10.75 -13.46
CA LEU A 193 2.07 11.92 -13.97
C LEU A 193 3.01 12.81 -14.80
N HIS A 194 4.23 13.05 -14.31
CA HIS A 194 5.25 13.80 -15.04
C HIS A 194 5.63 13.13 -16.35
N SER A 195 5.83 11.81 -16.35
CA SER A 195 6.14 11.05 -17.57
C SER A 195 5.01 11.14 -18.60
N LEU A 196 3.75 11.05 -18.18
CA LEU A 196 2.59 11.16 -19.08
C LEU A 196 2.44 12.58 -19.65
N LEU A 197 2.70 13.60 -18.82
CA LEU A 197 2.65 15.00 -19.24
C LEU A 197 3.87 15.42 -20.06
N SER A 198 4.99 14.69 -19.96
CA SER A 198 6.23 14.92 -20.71
C SER A 198 6.29 14.13 -22.02
N GLN A 199 5.47 13.09 -22.21
CA GLN A 199 5.53 12.21 -23.38
C GLN A 199 4.90 12.81 -24.64
N GLU A 200 3.94 13.71 -24.50
CA GLU A 200 3.23 14.31 -25.62
C GLU A 200 3.25 15.83 -25.46
N ASP A 201 3.43 16.55 -26.57
CA ASP A 201 3.64 18.00 -26.63
C ASP A 201 2.36 18.76 -26.23
N TRP A 202 2.02 18.73 -24.94
CA TRP A 202 0.81 19.32 -24.35
C TRP A 202 0.93 20.85 -24.19
N ALA A 203 1.99 21.46 -24.73
CA ALA A 203 2.36 22.86 -24.57
C ALA A 203 2.51 23.31 -23.10
N LEU A 204 2.92 22.39 -22.23
CA LEU A 204 3.27 22.68 -20.85
C LEU A 204 4.78 22.92 -20.77
N PRO A 205 5.25 24.03 -20.18
CA PRO A 205 6.66 24.17 -19.86
C PRO A 205 7.04 23.01 -18.94
N SER A 206 8.11 22.28 -19.26
CA SER A 206 8.67 21.26 -18.35
C SER A 206 8.92 21.86 -16.96
N GLU A 207 9.35 23.12 -16.89
CA GLU A 207 9.49 23.91 -15.65
C GLU A 207 8.20 24.00 -14.81
N SER A 208 7.03 23.90 -15.43
CA SER A 208 5.72 23.95 -14.76
C SER A 208 5.24 22.59 -14.25
N ILE A 209 5.98 21.51 -14.49
CA ILE A 209 5.68 20.18 -13.94
C ILE A 209 6.89 19.57 -13.22
N ASP A 210 8.09 20.12 -13.39
CA ASP A 210 9.36 19.67 -12.78
C ASP A 210 9.29 19.64 -11.25
N PHE A 211 8.48 20.50 -10.63
CA PHE A 211 8.19 20.48 -9.20
C PHE A 211 7.56 19.15 -8.71
N LEU A 212 7.06 18.30 -9.61
CA LEU A 212 6.61 16.93 -9.32
C LEU A 212 7.77 15.96 -9.08
N LEU A 213 8.95 16.25 -9.63
CA LEU A 213 10.19 15.48 -9.47
C LEU A 213 11.06 16.06 -8.34
N GLU A 214 10.89 17.33 -8.02
CA GLU A 214 11.47 18.02 -6.86
C GLU A 214 10.79 17.54 -5.56
N THR A 215 10.95 16.26 -5.28
CA THR A 215 10.45 15.59 -4.09
C THR A 215 11.52 15.76 -3.00
N ASP A 216 11.45 16.87 -2.26
CA ASP A 216 12.27 17.13 -1.05
C ASP A 216 12.07 16.04 -0.02
#